data_AF-A0A5C8YPW3-F1
#
_entry.id   AF-A0A5C8YPW3-F1
#
_cell.length_a   1.000
_cell.length_b   1.000
_cell.length_c   1.000
_cell.angle_alpha   90.00
_cell.angle_beta   90.00
_cell.angle_gamma   90.00
#
_symmetry.space_group_name_H-M   'P 1'
#
loop_
_entity.id
_entity.type
_entity.pdbx_description
1 polymer ?
#
loop_
_entity_poly.entity_id
_entity_poly.type
_entity_poly.pdbx_seq_one_letter_code
_entity_poly.pdbx_strand_id
1 'polypeptide(L)'
;MASENDKNHKVRVAQYLRMSTDHQQYSLHNQSEYIKDYAEKNNMEIAYTYDDAGKSGVSIIGRHSLQQLLSDVEQKKIDIQAVLFYDVSRFGRFQNSDEAAYYSFLFERNGVDLIYCSEPIPTKDFPLESSVILNIKRSSAAYHSRNLSEKVFIGQVNLIKLGYHQGGMAGYGLRRLLVDENGIAKEILGFRKRKSIQTDRVILIPGPKNEIKIVNSIYDLFIDDNMPEFIIAERLNEQNIPAENGTLWTRAKIHQILTNEKYIGNNIYNKTSSKLKSRLVKNPKNEWVRCDKAYKPIISKKKYNKAQEIIQLRSVHLTNDELLEKLKQKLESNGKLSGFIIDEDDTGPSSSVYRTRFGGLLRAYTLIGYKPEHDYSYIQINEALRSFYSGIIEDFKGEILKSNCYIDEYKYAPMLYINDELLISVLITKCTPMKSGKLRWKVRFDNSQKADITIVIRMDSQNISPLDFYIIPKIENEYSKMCMTETNNIRLDLYRFDNLDKLLQIITRMKVRELYAA
;
A
#
# COMPACT_ATOMS: atom_id res chain seq x y z
N MET A 1 59.28 -22.41 -25.16
CA MET A 1 58.04 -22.97 -24.60
C MET A 1 57.28 -21.85 -23.91
N ALA A 2 56.43 -21.15 -24.66
CA ALA A 2 55.40 -20.30 -24.07
C ALA A 2 54.24 -21.22 -23.70
N SER A 3 53.81 -21.18 -22.45
CA SER A 3 52.79 -22.07 -21.88
C SER A 3 51.49 -22.03 -22.68
N GLU A 4 50.98 -23.19 -23.08
CA GLU A 4 49.67 -23.43 -23.71
C GLU A 4 48.45 -23.08 -22.81
N ASN A 5 48.67 -22.48 -21.63
CA ASN A 5 47.63 -22.26 -20.62
C ASN A 5 46.80 -20.97 -20.78
N ASP A 6 47.09 -20.11 -21.77
CA ASP A 6 46.45 -18.79 -21.89
C ASP A 6 45.34 -18.71 -22.96
N LYS A 7 44.96 -19.84 -23.57
CA LYS A 7 44.02 -19.89 -24.72
C LYS A 7 42.57 -20.21 -24.40
N ASN A 8 42.14 -20.29 -23.13
CA ASN A 8 40.78 -20.73 -22.83
C ASN A 8 40.05 -19.99 -21.70
N HIS A 9 40.49 -18.77 -21.35
CA HIS A 9 39.74 -17.98 -20.37
C HIS A 9 38.51 -17.35 -21.04
N LYS A 10 37.36 -18.04 -20.95
CA LYS A 10 36.08 -17.46 -21.36
C LYS A 10 35.73 -16.30 -20.44
N VAL A 11 35.14 -15.25 -21.03
CA VAL A 11 34.66 -14.09 -20.26
C VAL A 11 33.37 -14.49 -19.54
N ARG A 12 33.35 -14.40 -18.21
CA ARG A 12 32.16 -14.73 -17.43
C ARG A 12 31.13 -13.62 -17.53
N VAL A 13 29.90 -13.99 -17.88
CA VAL A 13 28.78 -13.06 -18.07
C VAL A 13 27.51 -13.56 -17.37
N ALA A 14 26.60 -12.65 -17.07
CA ALA A 14 25.23 -12.99 -16.68
C ALA A 14 24.28 -12.79 -17.86
N GLN A 15 23.21 -13.57 -17.95
CA GLN A 15 22.10 -13.27 -18.85
C GLN A 15 20.89 -12.77 -18.07
N TYR A 16 20.20 -11.78 -18.63
CA TYR A 16 18.93 -11.30 -18.09
C TYR A 16 17.79 -11.48 -19.09
N LEU A 17 16.76 -12.22 -18.67
CA LEU A 17 15.61 -12.56 -19.50
C LEU A 17 14.35 -11.88 -18.96
N ARG A 18 13.50 -11.35 -19.85
CA ARG A 18 12.23 -10.74 -19.43
C ARG A 18 11.13 -10.93 -20.47
N MET A 19 9.91 -11.12 -19.99
CA MET A 19 8.71 -11.12 -20.81
C MET A 19 7.58 -10.39 -20.09
N SER A 20 6.82 -9.54 -20.80
CA SER A 20 5.55 -9.02 -20.28
C SER A 20 4.46 -10.10 -20.34
N THR A 21 3.37 -9.92 -19.59
CA THR A 21 2.28 -10.89 -19.37
C THR A 21 1.53 -11.41 -20.61
N ASP A 22 1.85 -10.98 -21.83
CA ASP A 22 1.11 -11.35 -23.03
C ASP A 22 1.90 -12.33 -23.89
N HIS A 23 1.34 -13.54 -23.99
CA HIS A 23 1.54 -14.56 -25.04
C HIS A 23 2.93 -14.69 -25.66
N GLN A 24 3.72 -15.64 -25.16
CA GLN A 24 4.54 -16.56 -25.94
C GLN A 24 5.23 -17.54 -24.97
N GLN A 25 4.79 -18.80 -24.93
CA GLN A 25 5.45 -19.85 -24.12
C GLN A 25 6.93 -20.02 -24.48
N TYR A 26 7.35 -19.56 -25.67
CA TYR A 26 8.71 -19.72 -26.18
C TYR A 26 9.57 -18.43 -26.11
N SER A 27 9.07 -17.27 -25.67
CA SER A 27 9.87 -16.04 -25.84
C SER A 27 11.03 -15.88 -24.84
N LEU A 28 11.00 -16.48 -23.64
CA LEU A 28 12.19 -16.52 -22.78
C LEU A 28 13.22 -17.53 -23.31
N HIS A 29 12.75 -18.66 -23.82
CA HIS A 29 13.61 -19.68 -24.43
C HIS A 29 14.33 -19.12 -25.66
N ASN A 30 13.60 -18.51 -26.59
CA ASN A 30 14.17 -17.88 -27.78
C ASN A 30 15.18 -16.77 -27.42
N GLN A 31 14.90 -16.00 -26.34
CA GLN A 31 15.87 -15.01 -25.84
C GLN A 31 17.14 -15.69 -25.32
N SER A 32 17.00 -16.75 -24.52
CA SER A 32 18.14 -17.48 -23.95
C SER A 32 18.97 -18.17 -25.04
N GLU A 33 18.33 -18.75 -26.06
CA GLU A 33 19.00 -19.38 -27.20
C GLU A 33 19.80 -18.35 -28.00
N TYR A 34 19.19 -17.21 -28.33
CA TYR A 34 19.87 -16.12 -29.03
C TYR A 34 21.07 -15.58 -28.22
N ILE A 35 20.90 -15.38 -26.90
CA ILE A 35 21.96 -14.91 -26.02
C ILE A 35 23.08 -15.96 -25.93
N LYS A 36 22.74 -17.24 -25.89
CA LYS A 36 23.70 -18.34 -25.89
C LYS A 36 24.54 -18.36 -27.17
N ASP A 37 23.91 -18.26 -28.34
CA ASP A 37 24.61 -18.18 -29.63
C ASP A 37 25.55 -16.97 -29.70
N TYR A 38 25.12 -15.82 -29.17
CA TYR A 38 25.95 -14.63 -29.09
C TYR A 38 27.15 -14.85 -28.16
N ALA A 39 26.93 -15.44 -26.98
CA ALA A 39 27.98 -15.70 -26.00
C ALA A 39 29.04 -16.68 -26.57
N GLU A 40 28.61 -17.75 -27.24
CA GLU A 40 29.51 -18.72 -27.87
C GLU A 40 30.38 -18.08 -28.97
N LYS A 41 29.79 -17.22 -29.82
CA LYS A 41 30.51 -16.50 -30.88
C LYS A 41 31.53 -15.49 -30.35
N ASN A 42 31.32 -14.96 -29.15
CA ASN A 42 32.18 -13.94 -28.54
C ASN A 42 33.07 -14.50 -27.41
N ASN A 43 33.22 -15.82 -27.31
CA ASN A 43 34.03 -16.49 -26.29
C ASN A 43 33.64 -16.12 -24.84
N MET A 44 32.35 -15.98 -24.59
CA MET A 44 31.76 -15.68 -23.28
C MET A 44 31.11 -16.94 -22.68
N GLU A 45 31.12 -17.03 -21.35
CA GLU A 45 30.47 -18.09 -20.57
C GLU A 45 29.35 -17.49 -19.72
N ILE A 46 28.12 -17.95 -19.93
CA ILE A 46 26.95 -17.54 -19.14
C ILE A 46 26.99 -18.26 -17.79
N ALA A 47 27.50 -17.57 -16.76
CA ALA A 47 27.65 -18.13 -15.41
C ALA A 47 26.38 -17.96 -14.54
N TYR A 48 25.54 -16.96 -14.84
CA TYR A 48 24.36 -16.63 -14.06
C TYR A 48 23.18 -16.29 -14.96
N THR A 49 21.97 -16.68 -14.54
CA THR A 49 20.72 -16.39 -15.27
C THR A 49 19.73 -15.74 -14.31
N TYR A 50 19.22 -14.57 -14.70
CA TYR A 50 18.20 -13.84 -13.97
C TYR A 50 16.99 -13.65 -14.89
N ASP A 51 15.80 -14.11 -14.46
CA ASP A 51 14.60 -13.98 -15.28
C ASP A 51 13.45 -13.28 -14.54
N ASP A 52 12.76 -12.39 -15.25
CA ASP A 52 11.55 -11.71 -14.78
C ASP A 52 10.37 -12.08 -15.71
N ALA A 53 9.84 -13.29 -15.53
CA ALA A 53 8.68 -13.78 -16.27
C ALA A 53 7.39 -13.01 -15.90
N GLY A 54 6.65 -12.57 -16.92
CA GLY A 54 5.39 -11.84 -16.75
C GLY A 54 5.56 -10.46 -16.12
N LYS A 55 6.74 -9.83 -16.20
CA LYS A 55 6.99 -8.50 -15.63
C LYS A 55 7.09 -7.43 -16.71
N SER A 56 6.34 -6.34 -16.51
CA SER A 56 6.42 -5.15 -17.38
C SER A 56 7.73 -4.39 -17.15
N GLY A 57 8.38 -3.98 -18.24
CA GLY A 57 9.60 -3.16 -18.21
C GLY A 57 9.40 -1.66 -18.00
N VAL A 58 8.18 -1.16 -17.71
CA VAL A 58 7.94 0.29 -17.55
C VAL A 58 8.45 0.89 -16.23
N SER A 59 8.81 0.03 -15.27
CA SER A 59 9.35 0.38 -13.96
C SER A 59 10.17 -0.80 -13.45
N ILE A 60 11.14 -0.53 -12.56
CA ILE A 60 11.86 -1.59 -11.85
C ILE A 60 10.99 -2.30 -10.81
N ILE A 61 9.90 -1.67 -10.34
CA ILE A 61 9.09 -2.19 -9.24
C ILE A 61 8.46 -3.54 -9.62
N GLY A 62 8.77 -4.56 -8.82
CA GLY A 62 8.31 -5.94 -8.98
C GLY A 62 9.15 -6.79 -9.94
N ARG A 63 10.29 -6.27 -10.44
CA ARG A 63 11.33 -6.98 -11.20
C ARG A 63 12.42 -7.47 -10.24
N HIS A 64 12.07 -8.47 -9.44
CA HIS A 64 12.92 -8.94 -8.34
C HIS A 64 14.24 -9.50 -8.84
N SER A 65 14.26 -10.18 -9.98
CA SER A 65 15.48 -10.76 -10.53
C SER A 65 16.43 -9.69 -11.05
N LEU A 66 15.93 -8.60 -11.66
CA LEU A 66 16.78 -7.46 -12.02
C LEU A 66 17.32 -6.75 -10.78
N GLN A 67 16.50 -6.56 -9.75
CA GLN A 67 16.93 -5.95 -8.48
C GLN A 67 17.98 -6.81 -7.78
N GLN A 68 17.81 -8.13 -7.82
CA GLN A 68 18.79 -9.08 -7.28
C GLN A 68 20.08 -9.04 -8.07
N LEU A 69 20.04 -9.06 -9.41
CA LEU A 69 21.22 -8.93 -10.26
C LEU A 69 22.00 -7.64 -9.95
N LEU A 70 21.29 -6.51 -9.82
CA LEU A 70 21.90 -5.24 -9.44
C LEU A 70 22.57 -5.33 -8.06
N SER A 71 21.88 -5.88 -7.07
CA SER A 71 22.40 -6.07 -5.72
C SER A 71 23.60 -7.02 -5.68
N ASP A 72 23.58 -8.09 -6.48
CA ASP A 72 24.65 -9.08 -6.54
C ASP A 72 25.91 -8.49 -7.18
N VAL A 73 25.75 -7.63 -8.19
CA VAL A 73 26.85 -6.85 -8.77
C VAL A 73 27.40 -5.82 -7.79
N GLU A 74 26.54 -5.01 -7.16
CA GLU A 74 26.98 -3.96 -6.22
C GLU A 74 27.66 -4.53 -4.97
N GLN A 75 27.19 -5.67 -4.47
CA GLN A 75 27.77 -6.36 -3.31
C GLN A 75 28.91 -7.31 -3.71
N LYS A 76 29.29 -7.36 -4.99
CA LYS A 76 30.33 -8.26 -5.53
C LYS A 76 30.13 -9.72 -5.16
N LYS A 77 28.87 -10.17 -5.09
CA LYS A 77 28.48 -11.57 -4.84
C LYS A 77 28.70 -12.46 -6.06
N ILE A 78 28.71 -11.86 -7.25
CA ILE A 78 28.96 -12.53 -8.52
C ILE A 78 30.15 -11.90 -9.21
N ASP A 79 30.90 -12.72 -9.95
CA ASP A 79 32.05 -12.32 -10.75
C ASP A 79 31.69 -12.42 -12.23
N ILE A 80 31.38 -11.26 -12.83
CA ILE A 80 30.98 -11.12 -14.23
C ILE A 80 31.59 -9.86 -14.83
N GLN A 81 31.90 -9.88 -16.12
CA GLN A 81 32.37 -8.70 -16.87
C GLN A 81 31.24 -8.03 -17.67
N ALA A 82 30.14 -8.74 -17.94
CA ALA A 82 29.00 -8.18 -18.66
C ALA A 82 27.68 -8.85 -18.29
N VAL A 83 26.58 -8.11 -18.52
CA VAL A 83 25.22 -8.64 -18.54
C VAL A 83 24.70 -8.62 -19.97
N LEU A 84 24.23 -9.77 -20.44
CA LEU A 84 23.65 -9.97 -21.76
C LEU A 84 22.13 -9.82 -21.72
N PHE A 85 21.61 -8.98 -22.61
CA PHE A 85 20.18 -8.79 -22.87
C PHE A 85 19.90 -9.10 -24.34
N TYR A 86 18.70 -9.59 -24.65
CA TYR A 86 18.30 -9.75 -26.04
C TYR A 86 18.26 -8.39 -26.77
N ASP A 87 17.57 -7.40 -26.21
CA ASP A 87 17.43 -6.04 -26.77
C ASP A 87 17.32 -4.97 -25.66
N VAL A 88 17.34 -3.69 -26.03
CA VAL A 88 17.19 -2.56 -25.09
C VAL A 88 15.87 -2.63 -24.30
N SER A 89 14.81 -3.16 -24.91
CA SER A 89 13.51 -3.28 -24.26
C SER A 89 13.57 -4.25 -23.07
N ARG A 90 14.41 -5.29 -23.10
CA ARG A 90 14.58 -6.26 -21.99
C ARG A 90 15.16 -5.59 -20.76
N PHE A 91 16.17 -4.75 -20.92
CA PHE A 91 16.69 -3.93 -19.83
C PHE A 91 15.58 -3.05 -19.24
N GLY A 92 14.83 -2.32 -20.07
CA GLY A 92 13.61 -1.64 -19.62
C GLY A 92 13.05 -0.65 -20.63
N ARG A 93 11.80 -0.30 -20.41
CA ARG A 93 11.02 0.73 -21.14
C ARG A 93 10.59 1.81 -20.16
N PHE A 94 11.55 2.25 -19.37
CA PHE A 94 11.36 3.23 -18.32
C PHE A 94 10.75 4.51 -18.88
N GLN A 95 9.80 5.09 -18.17
CA GLN A 95 9.15 6.32 -18.63
C GLN A 95 10.04 7.54 -18.45
N ASN A 96 10.99 7.48 -17.51
CA ASN A 96 12.08 8.43 -17.39
C ASN A 96 13.35 7.80 -17.99
N SER A 97 13.99 8.49 -18.96
CA SER A 97 15.28 8.07 -19.54
C SER A 97 16.38 7.99 -18.49
N ASP A 98 16.32 8.86 -17.49
CA ASP A 98 17.35 8.98 -16.46
C ASP A 98 17.34 7.78 -15.51
N GLU A 99 16.19 7.14 -15.33
CA GLU A 99 16.08 5.90 -14.55
C GLU A 99 16.85 4.76 -15.24
N ALA A 100 16.74 4.66 -16.57
CA ALA A 100 17.51 3.69 -17.34
C ALA A 100 19.02 4.01 -17.28
N ALA A 101 19.39 5.29 -17.39
CA ALA A 101 20.77 5.74 -17.30
C ALA A 101 21.37 5.46 -15.91
N TYR A 102 20.63 5.74 -14.84
CA TYR A 102 21.05 5.47 -13.47
C TYR A 102 21.40 3.99 -13.26
N TYR A 103 20.52 3.07 -13.66
CA TYR A 103 20.80 1.64 -13.51
C TYR A 103 21.97 1.19 -14.37
N SER A 104 22.14 1.72 -15.58
CA SER A 104 23.32 1.42 -16.41
C SER A 104 24.61 1.90 -15.76
N PHE A 105 24.61 3.11 -15.21
CA PHE A 105 25.75 3.66 -14.51
C PHE A 105 26.16 2.81 -13.30
N LEU A 106 25.21 2.21 -12.58
CA LEU A 106 25.53 1.32 -11.45
C LEU A 106 26.28 0.06 -11.90
N PHE A 107 25.93 -0.54 -13.06
CA PHE A 107 26.69 -1.66 -13.60
C PHE A 107 28.08 -1.22 -14.06
N GLU A 108 28.16 -0.12 -14.81
CA GLU A 108 29.42 0.44 -15.32
C GLU A 108 30.41 0.79 -14.20
N ARG A 109 29.93 1.43 -13.12
CA ARG A 109 30.74 1.75 -11.93
C ARG A 109 31.34 0.50 -11.26
N ASN A 110 30.68 -0.65 -11.38
CA ASN A 110 31.16 -1.92 -10.87
C ASN A 110 31.97 -2.73 -11.92
N GLY A 111 32.31 -2.12 -13.06
CA GLY A 111 33.08 -2.76 -14.11
C GLY A 111 32.30 -3.80 -14.92
N VAL A 112 30.96 -3.73 -14.91
CA VAL A 112 30.08 -4.66 -15.61
C VAL A 112 29.45 -3.97 -16.82
N ASP A 113 29.76 -4.47 -18.01
CA ASP A 113 29.22 -3.95 -19.27
C ASP A 113 27.77 -4.41 -19.49
N LEU A 114 26.97 -3.59 -20.20
CA LEU A 114 25.63 -3.99 -20.66
C LEU A 114 25.66 -4.25 -22.16
N ILE A 115 25.38 -5.48 -22.56
CA ILE A 115 25.45 -5.91 -23.97
C ILE A 115 24.05 -6.28 -24.46
N TYR A 116 23.64 -5.71 -25.59
CA TYR A 116 22.37 -5.99 -26.26
C TYR A 116 22.63 -6.87 -27.49
N CYS A 117 22.37 -8.17 -27.39
CA CYS A 117 22.84 -9.16 -28.36
C CYS A 117 22.24 -8.98 -29.77
N SER A 118 20.98 -8.55 -29.90
CA SER A 118 20.34 -8.35 -31.20
C SER A 118 20.78 -7.07 -31.91
N GLU A 119 21.30 -6.10 -31.16
CA GLU A 119 21.73 -4.80 -31.65
C GLU A 119 23.02 -4.41 -30.90
N PRO A 120 24.16 -5.08 -31.18
CA PRO A 120 25.41 -4.80 -30.48
C PRO A 120 25.88 -3.39 -30.81
N ILE A 121 26.18 -2.63 -29.76
CA ILE A 121 26.65 -1.24 -29.86
C ILE A 121 28.08 -1.22 -29.31
N PRO A 122 29.09 -0.73 -30.06
CA PRO A 122 30.50 -0.76 -29.67
C PRO A 122 30.80 0.34 -28.63
N THR A 123 30.34 0.13 -27.40
CA THR A 123 30.46 1.09 -26.29
C THR A 123 31.90 1.40 -25.89
N LYS A 124 32.85 0.51 -26.19
CA LYS A 124 34.28 0.68 -25.87
C LYS A 124 35.04 1.45 -26.96
N ASP A 125 34.73 1.19 -28.22
CA ASP A 125 35.43 1.82 -29.35
C ASP A 125 34.92 3.23 -29.63
N PHE A 126 33.61 3.46 -29.43
CA PHE A 126 32.94 4.74 -29.71
C PHE A 126 31.97 5.12 -28.57
N PRO A 127 32.48 5.54 -27.39
CA PRO A 127 31.64 5.76 -26.21
C PRO A 127 30.59 6.87 -26.39
N LEU A 128 30.95 7.98 -27.04
CA LEU A 128 30.06 9.12 -27.24
C LEU A 128 28.91 8.78 -28.19
N GLU A 129 29.23 8.21 -29.35
CA GLU A 129 28.27 7.78 -30.37
C GLU A 129 27.33 6.71 -29.81
N SER A 130 27.90 5.73 -29.09
CA SER A 130 27.15 4.67 -28.42
C SER A 130 26.16 5.22 -27.39
N SER A 131 26.56 6.21 -26.60
CA SER A 131 25.69 6.85 -25.61
C SER A 131 24.47 7.52 -26.26
N VAL A 132 24.65 8.18 -27.40
CA VAL A 132 23.57 8.83 -28.16
C VAL A 132 22.62 7.78 -28.72
N ILE A 133 23.14 6.73 -29.37
CA ILE A 133 22.35 5.63 -29.92
C ILE A 133 21.53 4.96 -28.83
N LEU A 134 22.13 4.67 -27.66
CA LEU A 134 21.44 4.07 -26.52
C LEU A 134 20.29 4.94 -26.00
N ASN A 135 20.50 6.25 -25.88
CA ASN A 135 19.46 7.18 -25.45
C ASN A 135 18.29 7.23 -26.44
N ILE A 136 18.57 7.25 -27.75
CA ILE A 136 17.54 7.19 -28.79
C ILE A 136 16.76 5.87 -28.70
N LYS A 137 17.44 4.73 -28.55
CA LYS A 137 16.80 3.40 -28.46
C LYS A 137 15.92 3.28 -27.20
N ARG A 138 16.42 3.73 -26.04
CA ARG A 138 15.65 3.76 -24.78
C ARG A 138 14.39 4.63 -24.92
N SER A 139 14.55 5.82 -25.49
CA SER A 139 13.45 6.75 -25.75
C SER A 139 12.42 6.16 -26.72
N SER A 140 12.86 5.50 -27.78
CA SER A 140 12.00 4.81 -28.75
C SER A 140 11.20 3.67 -28.09
N ALA A 141 11.85 2.86 -27.24
CA ALA A 141 11.19 1.77 -26.53
C ALA A 141 10.15 2.28 -25.50
N ALA A 142 10.44 3.39 -24.83
CA ALA A 142 9.49 4.08 -23.95
C ALA A 142 8.32 4.67 -24.74
N TYR A 143 8.60 5.34 -25.86
CA TYR A 143 7.61 5.92 -26.77
C TYR A 143 6.66 4.86 -27.34
N HIS A 144 7.18 3.71 -27.78
CA HIS A 144 6.36 2.58 -28.24
C HIS A 144 5.36 2.12 -27.15
N SER A 145 5.78 2.10 -25.88
CA SER A 145 4.90 1.75 -24.77
C SER A 145 3.78 2.79 -24.56
N ARG A 146 4.09 4.09 -24.70
CA ARG A 146 3.11 5.18 -24.63
C ARG A 146 2.10 5.11 -25.76
N ASN A 147 2.58 4.98 -27.00
CA ASN A 147 1.73 4.84 -28.18
C ASN A 147 0.81 3.62 -28.09
N LEU A 148 1.32 2.47 -27.62
CA LEU A 148 0.49 1.30 -27.41
C LEU A 148 -0.58 1.56 -26.34
N SER A 149 -0.22 2.20 -25.22
CA SER A 149 -1.18 2.57 -24.18
C SER A 149 -2.28 3.50 -24.71
N GLU A 150 -1.93 4.45 -25.58
CA GLU A 150 -2.88 5.36 -26.22
C GLU A 150 -3.80 4.63 -27.20
N LYS A 151 -3.24 3.78 -28.07
CA LYS A 151 -4.03 2.96 -29.01
C LYS A 151 -5.01 2.04 -28.29
N VAL A 152 -4.57 1.39 -27.20
CA VAL A 152 -5.44 0.55 -26.36
C VAL A 152 -6.57 1.39 -25.75
N PHE A 153 -6.25 2.58 -25.23
CA PHE A 153 -7.25 3.49 -24.70
C PHE A 153 -8.27 3.91 -25.76
N ILE A 154 -7.83 4.36 -26.94
CA ILE A 154 -8.71 4.73 -28.06
C ILE A 154 -9.59 3.54 -28.48
N GLY A 155 -9.01 2.34 -28.56
CA GLY A 155 -9.76 1.12 -28.84
C GLY A 155 -10.85 0.85 -27.81
N GLN A 156 -10.55 0.97 -26.52
CA GLN A 156 -11.54 0.84 -25.44
C GLN A 156 -12.63 1.91 -25.52
N VAL A 157 -12.26 3.16 -25.80
CA VAL A 157 -13.20 4.28 -26.00
C VAL A 157 -14.17 3.98 -27.14
N ASN A 158 -13.66 3.51 -28.29
CA ASN A 158 -14.50 3.14 -29.43
C ASN A 158 -15.48 2.02 -29.08
N LEU A 159 -15.01 0.99 -28.36
CA LEU A 159 -15.89 -0.11 -27.94
C LEU A 159 -16.97 0.34 -26.96
N ILE A 160 -16.66 1.26 -26.04
CA ILE A 160 -17.68 1.86 -25.14
C ILE A 160 -18.71 2.62 -25.95
N LYS A 161 -18.30 3.44 -26.93
CA LYS A 161 -19.21 4.20 -27.80
C LYS A 161 -20.17 3.28 -28.56
N LEU A 162 -19.71 2.09 -28.95
CA LEU A 162 -20.53 1.04 -29.58
C LEU A 162 -21.42 0.26 -28.59
N GLY A 163 -21.42 0.60 -27.31
CA GLY A 163 -22.25 -0.05 -26.28
C GLY A 163 -21.63 -1.28 -25.64
N TYR A 164 -20.39 -1.66 -25.97
CA TYR A 164 -19.70 -2.79 -25.35
C TYR A 164 -19.13 -2.42 -23.98
N HIS A 165 -19.12 -3.39 -23.07
CA HIS A 165 -18.65 -3.27 -21.69
C HIS A 165 -17.15 -3.54 -21.57
N GLN A 166 -16.35 -2.51 -21.25
CA GLN A 166 -14.88 -2.60 -21.14
C GLN A 166 -14.39 -2.98 -19.73
N GLY A 167 -14.79 -4.17 -19.27
CA GLY A 167 -14.25 -4.79 -18.06
C GLY A 167 -14.93 -4.37 -16.75
N GLY A 168 -14.44 -4.91 -15.63
CA GLY A 168 -15.10 -4.77 -14.33
C GLY A 168 -16.33 -5.67 -14.17
N MET A 169 -16.91 -5.65 -12.97
CA MET A 169 -18.08 -6.46 -12.63
C MET A 169 -19.37 -5.89 -13.22
N ALA A 170 -20.34 -6.77 -13.52
CA ALA A 170 -21.68 -6.35 -13.94
C ALA A 170 -22.36 -5.49 -12.86
N GLY A 171 -22.24 -5.90 -11.60
CA GLY A 171 -23.05 -5.38 -10.49
C GLY A 171 -24.25 -6.28 -10.21
N TYR A 172 -24.81 -6.13 -9.00
CA TYR A 172 -25.96 -6.93 -8.57
C TYR A 172 -27.16 -6.72 -9.50
N GLY A 173 -27.89 -7.77 -9.88
CA GLY A 173 -29.01 -7.68 -10.82
C GLY A 173 -28.63 -7.55 -12.30
N LEU A 174 -27.34 -7.55 -12.64
CA LEU A 174 -26.83 -7.51 -14.02
C LEU A 174 -25.93 -8.73 -14.30
N ARG A 175 -25.74 -9.06 -15.59
CA ARG A 175 -24.82 -10.11 -16.05
C ARG A 175 -23.94 -9.62 -17.19
N ARG A 176 -22.74 -10.19 -17.29
CA ARG A 176 -21.83 -9.99 -18.42
C ARG A 176 -22.10 -11.09 -19.44
N LEU A 177 -22.58 -10.74 -20.63
CA LEU A 177 -22.79 -11.67 -21.72
C LEU A 177 -21.64 -11.51 -22.73
N LEU A 178 -20.98 -12.62 -23.04
CA LEU A 178 -20.02 -12.71 -24.14
C LEU A 178 -20.81 -12.84 -25.44
N VAL A 179 -20.50 -11.99 -26.42
CA VAL A 179 -21.05 -12.04 -27.77
C VAL A 179 -19.90 -12.14 -28.78
N ASP A 180 -20.14 -12.78 -29.92
CA ASP A 180 -19.18 -12.79 -31.02
C ASP A 180 -19.13 -11.44 -31.76
N GLU A 181 -18.41 -11.39 -32.87
CA GLU A 181 -18.29 -10.21 -33.74
C GLU A 181 -19.61 -9.83 -34.44
N ASN A 182 -20.55 -10.77 -34.60
CA ASN A 182 -21.87 -10.56 -35.18
C ASN A 182 -22.93 -10.20 -34.12
N GLY A 183 -22.56 -10.18 -32.84
CA GLY A 183 -23.46 -9.92 -31.72
C GLY A 183 -24.25 -11.14 -31.24
N ILE A 184 -23.92 -12.35 -31.70
CA ILE A 184 -24.56 -13.59 -31.28
C ILE A 184 -24.08 -13.96 -29.88
N ALA A 185 -25.04 -14.27 -29.00
CA ALA A 185 -24.78 -14.65 -27.61
C ALA A 185 -24.03 -15.98 -27.52
N LYS A 186 -22.93 -16.00 -26.74
CA LYS A 186 -22.11 -17.20 -26.51
C LYS A 186 -22.30 -17.73 -25.10
N GLU A 187 -21.87 -16.97 -24.11
CA GLU A 187 -21.87 -17.41 -22.71
C GLU A 187 -21.97 -16.26 -21.71
N ILE A 188 -22.54 -16.55 -20.54
CA ILE A 188 -22.52 -15.62 -19.41
C ILE A 188 -21.17 -15.73 -18.69
N LEU A 189 -20.44 -14.62 -18.62
CA LEU A 189 -19.17 -14.55 -17.92
C LEU A 189 -19.39 -14.39 -16.42
N GLY A 190 -19.09 -15.45 -15.67
CA GLY A 190 -19.04 -15.44 -14.22
C GLY A 190 -17.96 -14.49 -13.64
N PHE A 191 -17.93 -14.39 -12.32
CA PHE A 191 -16.93 -13.60 -11.61
C PHE A 191 -15.51 -14.06 -11.98
N ARG A 192 -14.60 -13.10 -12.21
CA ARG A 192 -13.21 -13.30 -12.67
C ARG A 192 -13.03 -13.99 -14.04
N LYS A 193 -14.08 -14.49 -14.68
CA LYS A 193 -14.01 -15.02 -16.05
C LYS A 193 -13.77 -13.88 -17.05
N ARG A 194 -12.79 -14.08 -17.93
CA ARG A 194 -12.39 -13.14 -18.99
C ARG A 194 -12.69 -13.77 -20.35
N LYS A 195 -12.86 -12.93 -21.37
CA LYS A 195 -12.92 -13.41 -22.75
C LYS A 195 -11.54 -13.92 -23.17
N SER A 196 -11.51 -15.03 -23.90
CA SER A 196 -10.27 -15.61 -24.43
C SER A 196 -9.98 -15.13 -25.86
N ILE A 197 -11.02 -14.83 -26.63
CA ILE A 197 -10.90 -14.39 -28.03
C ILE A 197 -10.94 -12.86 -28.09
N GLN A 198 -10.03 -12.26 -28.84
CA GLN A 198 -9.93 -10.81 -28.95
C GLN A 198 -11.12 -10.18 -29.70
N THR A 199 -11.68 -10.86 -30.71
CA THR A 199 -12.82 -10.42 -31.53
C THR A 199 -14.15 -10.47 -30.77
N ASP A 200 -14.29 -11.38 -29.79
CA ASP A 200 -15.47 -11.39 -28.93
C ASP A 200 -15.63 -10.07 -28.16
N ARG A 201 -16.88 -9.72 -27.86
CA ARG A 201 -17.26 -8.53 -27.11
C ARG A 201 -18.06 -8.92 -25.87
N VAL A 202 -18.18 -8.00 -24.94
CA VAL A 202 -18.98 -8.20 -23.72
C VAL A 202 -20.03 -7.11 -23.69
N ILE A 203 -21.28 -7.48 -23.42
CA ILE A 203 -22.36 -6.55 -23.11
C ILE A 203 -22.91 -6.83 -21.71
N LEU A 204 -23.58 -5.84 -21.13
CA LEU A 204 -24.35 -6.06 -19.90
C LEU A 204 -25.79 -6.42 -20.26
N ILE A 205 -26.38 -7.34 -19.52
CA ILE A 205 -27.79 -7.72 -19.65
C ILE A 205 -28.45 -7.78 -18.27
N PRO A 206 -29.78 -7.67 -18.18
CA PRO A 206 -30.52 -7.95 -16.95
C PRO A 206 -30.21 -9.36 -16.42
N GLY A 207 -30.02 -9.45 -15.11
CA GLY A 207 -29.81 -10.72 -14.41
C GLY A 207 -31.12 -11.42 -14.02
N PRO A 208 -31.05 -12.35 -13.06
CA PRO A 208 -32.23 -13.03 -12.51
C PRO A 208 -33.30 -12.08 -11.98
N LYS A 209 -34.57 -12.44 -12.16
CA LYS A 209 -35.72 -11.60 -11.78
C LYS A 209 -35.74 -11.26 -10.28
N ASN A 210 -35.31 -12.18 -9.41
CA ASN A 210 -35.21 -11.97 -7.96
C ASN A 210 -34.18 -10.89 -7.62
N GLU A 211 -32.99 -10.91 -8.24
CA GLU A 211 -31.98 -9.87 -8.01
C GLU A 211 -32.47 -8.50 -8.51
N ILE A 212 -33.13 -8.45 -9.66
CA ILE A 212 -33.72 -7.22 -10.19
C ILE A 212 -34.77 -6.64 -9.25
N LYS A 213 -35.60 -7.50 -8.63
CA LYS A 213 -36.57 -7.09 -7.61
C LYS A 213 -35.87 -6.47 -6.39
N ILE A 214 -34.76 -7.06 -5.94
CA ILE A 214 -33.98 -6.52 -4.82
C ILE A 214 -33.37 -5.16 -5.19
N VAL A 215 -32.82 -4.99 -6.40
CA VAL A 215 -32.34 -3.67 -6.84
C VAL A 215 -33.47 -2.65 -6.84
N ASN A 216 -34.66 -3.00 -7.33
CA ASN A 216 -35.81 -2.10 -7.28
C ASN A 216 -36.21 -1.76 -5.84
N SER A 217 -36.25 -2.76 -4.96
CA SER A 217 -36.52 -2.57 -3.52
C SER A 217 -35.50 -1.63 -2.87
N ILE A 218 -34.22 -1.71 -3.22
CA ILE A 218 -33.20 -0.76 -2.73
C ILE A 218 -33.53 0.68 -3.14
N TYR A 219 -33.97 0.90 -4.38
CA TYR A 219 -34.40 2.23 -4.82
C TYR A 219 -35.66 2.69 -4.09
N ASP A 220 -36.62 1.79 -3.87
CA ASP A 220 -37.90 2.13 -3.22
C ASP A 220 -37.69 2.45 -1.72
N LEU A 221 -36.93 1.62 -0.99
CA LEU A 221 -36.52 1.90 0.39
C LEU A 221 -35.76 3.23 0.52
N PHE A 222 -34.93 3.57 -0.47
CA PHE A 222 -34.15 4.81 -0.44
C PHE A 222 -35.00 6.05 -0.77
N ILE A 223 -35.89 5.95 -1.75
CA ILE A 223 -36.67 7.09 -2.28
C ILE A 223 -37.94 7.31 -1.46
N ASP A 224 -38.72 6.25 -1.24
CA ASP A 224 -40.06 6.33 -0.67
C ASP A 224 -40.00 6.27 0.86
N ASP A 225 -39.16 5.39 1.42
CA ASP A 225 -39.00 5.23 2.89
C ASP A 225 -37.88 6.12 3.47
N ASN A 226 -37.20 6.91 2.62
CA ASN A 226 -36.08 7.80 3.00
C ASN A 226 -34.92 7.10 3.75
N MET A 227 -34.81 5.77 3.64
CA MET A 227 -33.93 4.96 4.45
C MET A 227 -32.43 5.24 4.16
N PRO A 228 -31.58 5.38 5.19
CA PRO A 228 -30.14 5.50 4.99
C PRO A 228 -29.54 4.25 4.35
N GLU A 229 -28.53 4.44 3.50
CA GLU A 229 -27.86 3.36 2.75
C GLU A 229 -27.26 2.27 3.64
N PHE A 230 -26.85 2.59 4.88
CA PHE A 230 -26.31 1.61 5.82
C PHE A 230 -27.41 0.72 6.43
N ILE A 231 -28.58 1.28 6.75
CA ILE A 231 -29.74 0.53 7.23
C ILE A 231 -30.26 -0.41 6.12
N ILE A 232 -30.30 0.07 4.87
CA ILE A 232 -30.64 -0.79 3.72
C ILE A 232 -29.68 -1.97 3.62
N ALA A 233 -28.37 -1.74 3.82
CA ALA A 233 -27.38 -2.81 3.78
C ALA A 233 -27.57 -3.82 4.92
N GLU A 234 -27.80 -3.35 6.15
CA GLU A 234 -28.05 -4.20 7.33
C GLU A 234 -29.29 -5.07 7.13
N ARG A 235 -30.41 -4.48 6.69
CA ARG A 235 -31.65 -5.21 6.41
C ARG A 235 -31.47 -6.32 5.38
N LEU A 236 -30.70 -6.08 4.31
CA LEU A 236 -30.42 -7.12 3.31
C LEU A 236 -29.52 -8.24 3.87
N ASN A 237 -28.59 -7.89 4.77
CA ASN A 237 -27.73 -8.87 5.45
C ASN A 237 -28.54 -9.73 6.44
N GLU A 238 -29.44 -9.13 7.21
CA GLU A 238 -30.36 -9.85 8.12
C GLU A 238 -31.27 -10.84 7.36
N GLN A 239 -31.66 -10.48 6.13
CA GLN A 239 -32.40 -11.36 5.22
C GLN A 239 -31.53 -12.44 4.56
N ASN A 240 -30.24 -12.54 4.89
CA ASN A 240 -29.27 -13.45 4.30
C ASN A 240 -29.16 -13.34 2.77
N ILE A 241 -29.37 -12.14 2.22
CA ILE A 241 -29.23 -11.89 0.79
C ILE A 241 -27.76 -11.54 0.50
N PRO A 242 -27.00 -12.37 -0.24
CA PRO A 242 -25.61 -12.05 -0.57
C PRO A 242 -25.53 -10.92 -1.61
N ALA A 243 -24.47 -10.12 -1.54
CA ALA A 243 -24.15 -9.13 -2.57
C ALA A 243 -23.52 -9.80 -3.83
N GLU A 244 -23.15 -9.00 -4.83
CA GLU A 244 -22.76 -9.44 -6.19
C GLU A 244 -21.56 -10.41 -6.28
N ASN A 245 -20.74 -10.49 -5.24
CA ASN A 245 -19.57 -11.37 -5.13
C ASN A 245 -19.69 -12.39 -3.99
N GLY A 246 -20.88 -12.60 -3.44
CA GLY A 246 -21.12 -13.51 -2.32
C GLY A 246 -20.74 -12.96 -0.94
N THR A 247 -20.34 -11.68 -0.85
CA THR A 247 -20.03 -11.04 0.45
C THR A 247 -21.23 -10.24 0.98
N LEU A 248 -21.15 -9.78 2.23
CA LEU A 248 -22.19 -8.94 2.85
C LEU A 248 -22.37 -7.60 2.13
N TRP A 249 -23.57 -7.05 2.21
CA TRP A 249 -23.90 -5.70 1.81
C TRP A 249 -23.20 -4.69 2.71
N THR A 250 -22.72 -3.61 2.10
CA THR A 250 -22.15 -2.46 2.81
C THR A 250 -22.80 -1.18 2.28
N ARG A 251 -22.75 -0.11 3.08
CA ARG A 251 -23.18 1.23 2.67
C ARG A 251 -22.61 1.63 1.30
N ALA A 252 -21.33 1.32 1.06
CA ALA A 252 -20.67 1.66 -0.21
C ALA A 252 -21.25 0.91 -1.41
N LYS A 253 -21.67 -0.35 -1.25
CA LYS A 253 -22.31 -1.13 -2.33
C LYS A 253 -23.70 -0.61 -2.65
N ILE A 254 -24.50 -0.29 -1.62
CA ILE A 254 -25.81 0.34 -1.79
C ILE A 254 -25.65 1.68 -2.51
N HIS A 255 -24.71 2.51 -2.06
CA HIS A 255 -24.38 3.77 -2.73
C HIS A 255 -24.00 3.57 -4.20
N GLN A 256 -23.22 2.54 -4.52
CA GLN A 256 -22.86 2.22 -5.90
C GLN A 256 -24.07 1.80 -6.75
N ILE A 257 -25.05 1.09 -6.17
CA ILE A 257 -26.31 0.75 -6.85
C ILE A 257 -27.11 2.00 -7.19
N LEU A 258 -27.24 2.92 -6.22
CA LEU A 258 -28.02 4.13 -6.37
C LEU A 258 -27.38 5.16 -7.32
N THR A 259 -26.04 5.18 -7.42
CA THR A 259 -25.30 6.19 -8.20
C THR A 259 -24.84 5.75 -9.57
N ASN A 260 -24.71 4.44 -9.83
CA ASN A 260 -24.12 4.00 -11.08
C ASN A 260 -25.16 3.93 -12.21
N GLU A 261 -24.96 4.71 -13.28
CA GLU A 261 -25.86 4.75 -14.44
C GLU A 261 -26.00 3.42 -15.20
N LYS A 262 -25.16 2.42 -14.89
CA LYS A 262 -25.31 1.09 -15.45
C LYS A 262 -26.69 0.47 -15.21
N TYR A 263 -27.37 0.86 -14.13
CA TYR A 263 -28.70 0.38 -13.77
C TYR A 263 -29.82 0.94 -14.68
N ILE A 264 -29.56 2.08 -15.32
CA ILE A 264 -30.44 2.71 -16.33
C ILE A 264 -29.96 2.42 -17.76
N GLY A 265 -29.04 1.47 -17.95
CA GLY A 265 -28.62 1.00 -19.27
C GLY A 265 -27.52 1.83 -19.93
N ASN A 266 -26.85 2.73 -19.19
CA ASN A 266 -25.77 3.54 -19.75
C ASN A 266 -24.40 2.95 -19.41
N ASN A 267 -23.51 2.93 -20.40
CA ASN A 267 -22.09 2.61 -20.20
C ASN A 267 -21.30 3.89 -19.95
N ILE A 268 -20.54 3.93 -18.86
CA ILE A 268 -19.62 5.03 -18.55
C ILE A 268 -18.24 4.46 -18.30
N TYR A 269 -17.25 5.02 -18.98
CA TYR A 269 -15.84 4.63 -18.92
C TYR A 269 -14.95 5.84 -18.65
N ASN A 270 -13.68 5.56 -18.32
CA ASN A 270 -12.66 6.56 -18.04
C ASN A 270 -12.99 7.47 -16.85
N LYS A 271 -13.70 6.95 -15.82
CA LYS A 271 -13.88 7.68 -14.55
C LYS A 271 -12.58 7.80 -13.75
N THR A 272 -11.72 6.79 -13.87
CA THR A 272 -10.38 6.75 -13.29
C THR A 272 -9.42 6.16 -14.31
N SER A 273 -8.14 6.50 -14.20
CA SER A 273 -7.09 5.95 -15.07
C SER A 273 -5.79 5.69 -14.30
N SER A 274 -5.03 4.70 -14.75
CA SER A 274 -3.68 4.39 -14.27
C SER A 274 -2.89 3.86 -15.47
N LYS A 275 -2.31 4.78 -16.24
CA LYS A 275 -1.62 4.46 -17.50
C LYS A 275 -0.15 4.16 -17.18
N LEU A 276 0.42 3.12 -17.80
CA LEU A 276 1.84 2.78 -17.65
C LEU A 276 2.31 2.61 -16.19
N LYS A 277 1.48 2.00 -15.34
CA LYS A 277 1.69 1.85 -13.89
C LYS A 277 1.83 3.18 -13.12
N SER A 278 1.33 4.29 -13.67
CA SER A 278 1.20 5.54 -12.93
C SER A 278 0.26 5.39 -11.74
N ARG A 279 0.35 6.32 -10.79
CA ARG A 279 -0.65 6.47 -9.73
C ARG A 279 -2.06 6.57 -10.34
N LEU A 280 -3.05 6.00 -9.64
CA LEU A 280 -4.45 6.13 -10.01
C LEU A 280 -4.90 7.59 -9.93
N VAL A 281 -5.45 8.10 -11.03
CA VAL A 281 -6.00 9.45 -11.16
C VAL A 281 -7.53 9.36 -11.32
N LYS A 282 -8.25 10.27 -10.68
CA LYS A 282 -9.69 10.50 -10.95
C LYS A 282 -9.80 11.49 -12.10
N ASN A 283 -10.44 11.09 -13.19
CA ASN A 283 -10.52 11.93 -14.38
C ASN A 283 -11.73 12.87 -14.27
N PRO A 284 -11.62 14.10 -14.79
CA PRO A 284 -12.72 15.06 -14.80
C PRO A 284 -13.89 14.55 -15.68
N LYS A 285 -15.11 15.02 -15.39
CA LYS A 285 -16.34 14.52 -16.03
C LYS A 285 -16.38 14.73 -17.55
N ASN A 286 -15.72 15.76 -18.07
CA ASN A 286 -15.63 16.05 -19.51
C ASN A 286 -14.79 15.00 -20.27
N GLU A 287 -13.92 14.27 -19.60
CA GLU A 287 -13.14 13.17 -20.19
C GLU A 287 -13.86 11.81 -20.09
N TRP A 288 -15.03 11.75 -19.45
CA TRP A 288 -15.77 10.51 -19.33
C TRP A 288 -16.37 10.12 -20.67
N VAL A 289 -16.16 8.88 -21.05
CA VAL A 289 -16.75 8.33 -22.27
C VAL A 289 -18.04 7.65 -21.91
N ARG A 290 -19.11 8.04 -22.59
CA ARG A 290 -20.49 7.64 -22.28
C ARG A 290 -21.17 7.07 -23.53
N CYS A 291 -21.92 6.00 -23.34
CA CYS A 291 -22.86 5.46 -24.32
C CYS A 291 -24.21 5.26 -23.62
N ASP A 292 -25.21 6.04 -24.02
CA ASP A 292 -26.55 5.98 -23.46
C ASP A 292 -27.35 4.83 -24.06
N LYS A 293 -28.19 4.18 -23.25
CA LYS A 293 -29.03 3.05 -23.68
C LYS A 293 -28.24 1.92 -24.36
N ALA A 294 -27.01 1.68 -23.91
CA ALA A 294 -26.14 0.62 -24.40
C ALA A 294 -26.74 -0.78 -24.24
N TYR A 295 -27.61 -0.98 -23.25
CA TYR A 295 -28.31 -2.25 -23.00
C TYR A 295 -29.59 -2.04 -22.20
N LYS A 296 -30.37 -3.12 -22.06
CA LYS A 296 -31.67 -3.09 -21.40
C LYS A 296 -31.54 -2.67 -19.91
N PRO A 297 -32.18 -1.57 -19.49
CA PRO A 297 -32.14 -1.11 -18.11
C PRO A 297 -32.93 -2.04 -17.17
N ILE A 298 -32.58 -2.01 -15.88
CA ILE A 298 -33.33 -2.69 -14.81
C ILE A 298 -33.99 -1.71 -13.83
N ILE A 299 -33.64 -0.42 -13.93
CA ILE A 299 -34.23 0.69 -13.19
C ILE A 299 -34.66 1.78 -14.19
N SER A 300 -35.79 2.43 -13.93
CA SER A 300 -36.26 3.53 -14.77
C SER A 300 -35.42 4.79 -14.54
N LYS A 301 -35.22 5.59 -15.60
CA LYS A 301 -34.51 6.87 -15.49
C LYS A 301 -35.15 7.80 -14.45
N LYS A 302 -36.47 7.74 -14.28
CA LYS A 302 -37.21 8.50 -13.27
C LYS A 302 -36.81 8.11 -11.84
N LYS A 303 -36.77 6.81 -11.50
CA LYS A 303 -36.31 6.34 -10.18
C LYS A 303 -34.85 6.72 -9.94
N TYR A 304 -34.00 6.55 -10.95
CA TYR A 304 -32.59 6.93 -10.85
C TYR A 304 -32.39 8.42 -10.56
N ASN A 305 -33.06 9.29 -11.32
CA ASN A 305 -32.94 10.74 -11.14
C ASN A 305 -33.41 11.17 -9.74
N LYS A 306 -34.54 10.64 -9.24
CA LYS A 306 -35.00 10.90 -7.87
C LYS A 306 -33.95 10.52 -6.83
N ALA A 307 -33.34 9.33 -6.96
CA ALA A 307 -32.26 8.92 -6.06
C ALA A 307 -31.05 9.87 -6.14
N GLN A 308 -30.67 10.32 -7.33
CA GLN A 308 -29.58 11.30 -7.51
C GLN A 308 -29.90 12.65 -6.87
N GLU A 309 -31.14 13.14 -7.02
CA GLU A 309 -31.60 14.37 -6.37
C GLU A 309 -31.50 14.27 -4.85
N ILE A 310 -32.00 13.18 -4.25
CA ILE A 310 -31.89 12.93 -2.80
C ILE A 310 -30.42 12.89 -2.37
N ILE A 311 -29.56 12.17 -3.11
CA ILE A 311 -28.12 12.10 -2.80
C ILE A 311 -27.49 13.48 -2.90
N GLN A 312 -27.81 14.26 -3.92
CA GLN A 312 -27.24 15.60 -4.12
C GLN A 312 -27.68 16.57 -3.02
N LEU A 313 -28.95 16.51 -2.61
CA LEU A 313 -29.49 17.28 -1.49
C LEU A 313 -28.85 16.88 -0.16
N ARG A 314 -28.60 15.58 0.06
CA ARG A 314 -27.88 15.08 1.24
C ARG A 314 -26.37 15.37 1.19
N SER A 315 -25.80 15.53 -0.02
CA SER A 315 -24.38 15.77 -0.25
C SER A 315 -24.05 17.26 -0.43
N VAL A 316 -24.78 18.17 0.22
CA VAL A 316 -24.38 19.58 0.28
C VAL A 316 -22.96 19.62 0.83
N HIS A 317 -22.02 20.07 -0.01
CA HIS A 317 -20.64 20.29 0.40
C HIS A 317 -20.65 21.48 1.33
N LEU A 318 -20.86 21.22 2.61
CA LEU A 318 -20.74 22.25 3.63
C LEU A 318 -19.31 22.77 3.56
N THR A 319 -19.20 24.05 3.25
CA THR A 319 -17.95 24.81 3.38
C THR A 319 -17.45 24.71 4.82
N ASN A 320 -16.17 25.06 5.03
CA ASN A 320 -15.63 25.07 6.39
C ASN A 320 -16.46 26.01 7.29
N ASP A 321 -16.93 27.14 6.75
CA ASP A 321 -17.73 28.11 7.48
C ASP A 321 -19.13 27.56 7.83
N GLU A 322 -19.80 26.91 6.89
CA GLU A 322 -21.10 26.27 7.15
C GLU A 322 -21.01 25.11 8.15
N LEU A 323 -19.90 24.36 8.14
CA LEU A 323 -19.63 23.34 9.16
C LEU A 323 -19.48 23.97 10.54
N LEU A 324 -18.66 25.02 10.66
CA LEU A 324 -18.46 25.72 11.93
C LEU A 324 -19.76 26.36 12.44
N GLU A 325 -20.58 26.92 11.54
CA GLU A 325 -21.87 27.51 11.90
C GLU A 325 -22.85 26.46 12.44
N LYS A 326 -22.94 25.29 11.78
CA LYS A 326 -23.74 24.16 12.31
C LYS A 326 -23.22 23.66 13.66
N LEU A 327 -21.91 23.64 13.86
CA LEU A 327 -21.31 23.24 15.13
C LEU A 327 -21.61 24.27 16.24
N LYS A 328 -21.63 25.56 15.90
CA LYS A 328 -22.02 26.65 16.80
C LYS A 328 -23.49 26.58 17.18
N GLN A 329 -24.38 26.33 16.21
CA GLN A 329 -25.81 26.09 16.47
C GLN A 329 -26.03 24.91 17.42
N LYS A 330 -25.28 23.81 17.23
CA LYS A 330 -25.32 22.65 18.16
C LYS A 330 -24.84 22.99 19.56
N LEU A 331 -23.85 23.89 19.68
CA LEU A 331 -23.39 24.38 20.98
C LEU A 331 -24.47 25.22 21.66
N GLU A 332 -25.09 26.13 20.91
CA GLU A 332 -26.18 26.98 21.41
C GLU A 332 -27.38 26.14 21.87
N SER A 333 -27.74 25.08 21.13
CA SER A 333 -28.88 24.23 21.46
C SER A 333 -28.64 23.30 22.65
N ASN A 334 -27.42 22.76 22.81
CA ASN A 334 -27.12 21.74 23.82
C ASN A 334 -26.34 22.27 25.04
N GLY A 335 -25.85 23.52 24.98
CA GLY A 335 -24.98 24.13 25.98
C GLY A 335 -23.56 23.55 26.05
N LYS A 336 -23.34 22.35 25.51
CA LYS A 336 -22.06 21.65 25.47
C LYS A 336 -21.93 20.81 24.21
N LEU A 337 -20.69 20.60 23.78
CA LEU A 337 -20.34 19.72 22.66
C LEU A 337 -19.47 18.55 23.11
N SER A 338 -19.78 17.38 22.57
CA SER A 338 -18.92 16.20 22.58
C SER A 338 -19.07 15.46 21.25
N GLY A 339 -18.12 14.58 20.90
CA GLY A 339 -18.25 13.77 19.68
C GLY A 339 -19.56 12.98 19.65
N PHE A 340 -19.99 12.48 20.82
CA PHE A 340 -21.25 11.77 21.00
C PHE A 340 -22.47 12.66 20.73
N ILE A 341 -22.52 13.86 21.31
CA ILE A 341 -23.62 14.83 21.09
C ILE A 341 -23.72 15.25 19.62
N ILE A 342 -22.57 15.35 18.93
CA ILE A 342 -22.56 15.66 17.50
C ILE A 342 -23.16 14.51 16.70
N ASP A 343 -22.82 13.27 17.06
CA ASP A 343 -23.24 12.05 16.38
C ASP A 343 -24.66 11.58 16.74
N GLU A 344 -25.27 12.10 17.81
CA GLU A 344 -26.70 11.86 18.16
C GLU A 344 -27.68 12.58 17.22
N ASP A 345 -27.23 13.59 16.48
CA ASP A 345 -28.05 14.25 15.46
C ASP A 345 -27.82 13.58 14.10
N ASP A 346 -28.75 12.70 13.76
CA ASP A 346 -28.80 11.93 12.50
C ASP A 346 -28.93 12.82 11.24
N THR A 347 -29.26 14.10 11.39
CA THR A 347 -29.50 15.03 10.27
C THR A 347 -28.30 15.95 10.00
N GLY A 348 -27.32 15.97 10.91
CA GLY A 348 -26.15 16.85 10.85
C GLY A 348 -24.86 16.14 10.40
N PRO A 349 -23.77 16.91 10.19
CA PRO A 349 -22.45 16.34 9.95
C PRO A 349 -21.95 15.58 11.19
N SER A 350 -21.36 14.40 10.98
CA SER A 350 -20.82 13.59 12.07
C SER A 350 -19.52 14.16 12.64
N SER A 351 -19.18 13.79 13.87
CA SER A 351 -17.94 14.15 14.56
C SER A 351 -16.69 13.77 13.76
N SER A 352 -16.78 12.72 12.94
CA SER A 352 -15.72 12.29 12.02
C SER A 352 -15.48 13.26 10.87
N VAL A 353 -16.52 13.93 10.37
CA VAL A 353 -16.41 14.97 9.33
C VAL A 353 -15.60 16.14 9.88
N TYR A 354 -15.95 16.65 11.06
CA TYR A 354 -15.21 17.73 11.72
C TYR A 354 -13.75 17.36 12.00
N ARG A 355 -13.52 16.15 12.53
CA ARG A 355 -12.16 15.66 12.82
C ARG A 355 -11.28 15.64 11.56
N THR A 356 -11.81 15.13 10.46
CA THR A 356 -11.07 15.03 9.19
C THR A 356 -10.82 16.41 8.59
N ARG A 357 -11.82 17.30 8.63
CA ARG A 357 -11.76 18.60 7.97
C ARG A 357 -10.85 19.60 8.69
N PHE A 358 -10.86 19.58 10.02
CA PHE A 358 -10.14 20.55 10.85
C PHE A 358 -8.90 19.95 11.54
N GLY A 359 -8.52 18.70 11.22
CA GLY A 359 -7.36 18.03 11.81
C GLY A 359 -7.54 17.63 13.28
N GLY A 360 -8.78 17.62 13.77
CA GLY A 360 -9.11 17.27 15.15
C GLY A 360 -10.41 17.92 15.61
N LEU A 361 -11.15 17.24 16.48
CA LEU A 361 -12.43 17.76 16.98
C LEU A 361 -12.23 18.96 17.93
N LEU A 362 -11.17 18.93 18.74
CA LEU A 362 -10.74 20.07 19.54
C LEU A 362 -10.44 21.31 18.71
N ARG A 363 -9.76 21.14 17.57
CA ARG A 363 -9.45 22.26 16.68
C ARG A 363 -10.72 22.87 16.10
N ALA A 364 -11.72 22.04 15.76
CA ALA A 364 -13.04 22.53 15.37
C ALA A 364 -13.73 23.31 16.52
N TYR A 365 -13.63 22.84 17.77
CA TYR A 365 -14.16 23.56 18.94
C TYR A 365 -13.48 24.91 19.17
N THR A 366 -12.15 24.97 19.07
CA THR A 366 -11.40 26.23 19.21
C THR A 366 -11.84 27.25 18.16
N LEU A 367 -12.10 26.82 16.92
CA LEU A 367 -12.53 27.70 15.83
C LEU A 367 -13.90 28.33 16.06
N ILE A 368 -14.78 27.69 16.86
CA ILE A 368 -16.07 28.25 17.27
C ILE A 368 -16.05 28.90 18.66
N GLY A 369 -14.86 29.04 19.28
CA GLY A 369 -14.71 29.63 20.61
C GLY A 369 -15.17 28.73 21.76
N TYR A 370 -15.41 27.44 21.53
CA TYR A 370 -15.82 26.50 22.56
C TYR A 370 -14.61 25.85 23.23
N LYS A 371 -14.55 25.93 24.57
CA LYS A 371 -13.59 25.19 25.39
C LYS A 371 -14.37 24.13 26.19
N PRO A 372 -14.17 22.84 25.93
CA PRO A 372 -14.87 21.78 26.67
C PRO A 372 -14.47 21.79 28.15
N GLU A 373 -15.42 21.53 29.04
CA GLU A 373 -15.19 21.47 30.50
C GLU A 373 -14.34 20.27 30.95
N HIS A 374 -14.23 19.22 30.13
CA HIS A 374 -13.44 18.02 30.44
C HIS A 374 -11.99 18.13 29.95
N ASP A 375 -11.08 17.83 30.88
CA ASP A 375 -9.63 17.93 30.79
C ASP A 375 -9.02 17.12 29.62
N TYR A 376 -8.45 17.84 28.64
CA TYR A 376 -7.65 17.28 27.55
C TYR A 376 -6.16 17.22 27.88
N SER A 377 -5.77 17.31 29.16
CA SER A 377 -4.41 17.09 29.66
C SER A 377 -3.75 15.87 29.05
N TYR A 378 -4.49 14.80 28.71
CA TYR A 378 -3.91 13.60 28.10
C TYR A 378 -3.20 13.85 26.76
N ILE A 379 -3.55 14.90 25.99
CA ILE A 379 -2.86 15.22 24.72
C ILE A 379 -1.53 15.92 25.02
N GLN A 380 -1.53 16.90 25.91
CA GLN A 380 -0.31 17.57 26.39
C GLN A 380 0.62 16.58 27.12
N ILE A 381 0.06 15.71 27.95
CA ILE A 381 0.77 14.61 28.61
C ILE A 381 1.34 13.66 27.56
N ASN A 382 0.58 13.26 26.52
CA ASN A 382 1.12 12.37 25.49
C ASN A 382 2.21 13.04 24.63
N GLU A 383 2.13 14.35 24.36
CA GLU A 383 3.20 15.11 23.68
C GLU A 383 4.44 15.24 24.57
N ALA A 384 4.26 15.59 25.84
CA ALA A 384 5.33 15.64 26.84
C ALA A 384 5.99 14.26 27.01
N LEU A 385 5.21 13.18 27.11
CA LEU A 385 5.71 11.80 27.20
C LEU A 385 6.49 11.37 25.95
N ARG A 386 6.13 11.86 24.75
CA ARG A 386 6.91 11.57 23.53
C ARG A 386 8.25 12.30 23.52
N SER A 387 8.26 13.57 23.92
CA SER A 387 9.50 14.34 24.06
C SER A 387 10.41 13.72 25.11
N PHE A 388 9.82 13.30 26.23
CA PHE A 388 10.50 12.64 27.33
C PHE A 388 11.02 11.24 26.94
N TYR A 389 10.24 10.47 26.18
CA TYR A 389 10.67 9.19 25.59
C TYR A 389 11.93 9.35 24.75
N SER A 390 11.96 10.36 23.89
CA SER A 390 13.14 10.63 23.06
C SER A 390 14.38 10.92 23.89
N GLY A 391 14.25 11.68 24.99
CA GLY A 391 15.35 11.98 25.90
C GLY A 391 15.89 10.74 26.60
N ILE A 392 15.03 9.95 27.24
CA ILE A 392 15.44 8.71 27.93
C ILE A 392 16.13 7.73 26.98
N ILE A 393 15.60 7.57 25.77
CA ILE A 393 16.19 6.63 24.80
C ILE A 393 17.60 7.09 24.40
N GLU A 394 17.81 8.38 24.17
CA GLU A 394 19.13 8.91 23.83
C GLU A 394 20.10 8.84 25.01
N ASP A 395 19.65 9.13 26.23
CA ASP A 395 20.48 8.96 27.44
C ASP A 395 20.90 7.49 27.62
N PHE A 396 19.96 6.56 27.48
CA PHE A 396 20.21 5.12 27.59
C PHE A 396 21.14 4.60 26.49
N LYS A 397 20.96 5.05 25.24
CA LYS A 397 21.90 4.77 24.15
C LYS A 397 23.30 5.27 24.50
N GLY A 398 23.41 6.48 25.05
CA GLY A 398 24.68 7.07 25.48
C GLY A 398 25.38 6.23 26.56
N GLU A 399 24.64 5.70 27.52
CA GLU A 399 25.18 4.82 28.57
C GLU A 399 25.64 3.46 28.04
N ILE A 400 24.91 2.87 27.09
CA ILE A 400 25.33 1.64 26.40
C ILE A 400 26.64 1.86 25.63
N LEU A 401 26.74 2.96 24.88
CA LEU A 401 27.94 3.29 24.11
C LEU A 401 29.17 3.51 25.01
N LYS A 402 28.98 4.10 26.21
CA LYS A 402 30.04 4.25 27.21
C LYS A 402 30.47 2.92 27.82
N SER A 403 29.56 1.94 27.89
CA SER A 403 29.79 0.61 28.47
C SER A 403 30.45 -0.38 27.49
N ASN A 404 31.28 0.10 26.56
CA ASN A 404 32.02 -0.70 25.58
C ASN A 404 31.11 -1.62 24.72
N CYS A 405 29.89 -1.16 24.43
CA CYS A 405 28.90 -1.84 23.62
C CYS A 405 28.57 -0.98 22.38
N TYR A 406 28.03 -1.59 21.33
CA TYR A 406 27.56 -0.87 20.15
C TYR A 406 26.07 -1.15 19.89
N ILE A 407 25.42 -0.20 19.21
CA ILE A 407 23.99 -0.24 18.88
C ILE A 407 23.84 -0.15 17.35
N ASP A 408 23.11 -1.09 16.75
CA ASP A 408 22.71 -1.02 15.34
C ASP A 408 21.36 -0.30 15.22
N GLU A 409 21.39 0.93 14.69
CA GLU A 409 20.21 1.78 14.57
C GLU A 409 19.31 1.43 13.38
N TYR A 410 19.76 0.61 12.43
CA TYR A 410 19.08 0.41 11.14
C TYR A 410 18.38 -0.95 11.03
N LYS A 411 18.87 -1.97 11.73
CA LYS A 411 18.38 -3.35 11.56
C LYS A 411 17.00 -3.60 12.15
N TYR A 412 16.66 -2.97 13.28
CA TYR A 412 15.42 -3.25 14.01
C TYR A 412 14.70 -2.01 14.61
N ALA A 413 14.96 -0.80 14.09
CA ALA A 413 14.28 0.41 14.53
C ALA A 413 12.74 0.24 14.53
N PRO A 414 12.03 0.59 15.63
CA PRO A 414 12.45 1.43 16.75
C PRO A 414 13.02 0.67 17.98
N MET A 415 13.39 -0.62 17.86
CA MET A 415 14.02 -1.39 18.93
C MET A 415 15.54 -1.21 18.92
N LEU A 416 16.18 -1.36 20.08
CA LEU A 416 17.62 -1.26 20.24
C LEU A 416 18.24 -2.63 20.06
N TYR A 417 19.08 -2.79 19.04
CA TYR A 417 19.82 -4.03 18.81
C TYR A 417 21.27 -3.84 19.24
N ILE A 418 21.65 -4.52 20.31
CA ILE A 418 22.92 -4.30 21.01
C ILE A 418 23.85 -5.46 20.71
N ASN A 419 25.10 -5.15 20.36
CA ASN A 419 26.19 -6.11 20.14
C ASN A 419 25.91 -7.23 19.13
N ASP A 420 24.97 -7.04 18.19
CA ASP A 420 24.45 -8.07 17.28
C ASP A 420 23.83 -9.30 17.99
N GLU A 421 23.57 -9.22 19.30
CA GLU A 421 23.23 -10.38 20.13
C GLU A 421 21.90 -10.21 20.88
N LEU A 422 21.56 -8.98 21.28
CA LEU A 422 20.45 -8.71 22.19
C LEU A 422 19.49 -7.67 21.60
N LEU A 423 18.21 -8.03 21.47
CA LEU A 423 17.17 -7.10 21.05
C LEU A 423 16.36 -6.58 22.24
N ILE A 424 16.40 -5.27 22.47
CA ILE A 424 15.70 -4.59 23.56
C ILE A 424 14.56 -3.71 23.03
N SER A 425 13.38 -3.84 23.62
CA SER A 425 12.25 -2.93 23.42
C SER A 425 12.03 -2.05 24.65
N VAL A 426 11.75 -0.78 24.45
CA VAL A 426 11.49 0.17 25.55
C VAL A 426 10.08 0.75 25.40
N LEU A 427 9.28 0.64 26.45
CA LEU A 427 7.89 1.07 26.52
C LEU A 427 7.69 2.05 27.69
N ILE A 428 7.07 3.19 27.44
CA ILE A 428 6.60 4.10 28.50
C ILE A 428 5.12 3.86 28.76
N THR A 429 4.74 3.73 30.03
CA THR A 429 3.35 3.63 30.46
C THR A 429 2.98 4.77 31.39
N LYS A 430 1.90 5.48 31.04
CA LYS A 430 1.42 6.62 31.83
C LYS A 430 0.62 6.17 33.06
N CYS A 431 0.77 6.91 34.14
CA CYS A 431 -0.09 6.82 35.30
C CYS A 431 -1.48 7.36 34.97
N THR A 432 -2.51 6.57 35.28
CA THR A 432 -3.91 6.95 35.15
C THR A 432 -4.58 6.83 36.51
N PRO A 433 -5.02 7.95 37.14
CA PRO A 433 -5.78 7.89 38.37
C PRO A 433 -7.16 7.26 38.11
N MET A 434 -7.58 6.36 39.00
CA MET A 434 -8.90 5.75 38.96
C MET A 434 -9.90 6.58 39.77
N LYS A 435 -11.20 6.42 39.48
CA LYS A 435 -12.29 7.08 40.26
C LYS A 435 -12.23 6.76 41.77
N SER A 436 -11.59 5.66 42.15
CA SER A 436 -11.38 5.24 43.53
C SER A 436 -10.17 5.89 44.22
N GLY A 437 -9.44 6.80 43.55
CA GLY A 437 -8.21 7.42 44.06
C GLY A 437 -6.94 6.60 43.86
N LYS A 438 -7.06 5.31 43.50
CA LYS A 438 -5.92 4.43 43.23
C LYS A 438 -5.24 4.74 41.89
N LEU A 439 -3.94 4.50 41.80
CA LEU A 439 -3.16 4.70 40.57
C LEU A 439 -3.06 3.42 39.74
N ARG A 440 -3.04 3.57 38.40
CA ARG A 440 -2.98 2.44 37.47
C ARG A 440 -2.16 2.75 36.23
N TRP A 441 -1.41 1.75 35.77
CA TRP A 441 -0.65 1.78 34.52
C TRP A 441 -1.07 0.64 33.61
N LYS A 442 -1.25 0.91 32.31
CA LYS A 442 -1.67 -0.09 31.33
C LYS A 442 -0.60 -0.25 30.26
N VAL A 443 0.02 -1.42 30.22
CA VAL A 443 1.08 -1.76 29.28
C VAL A 443 0.48 -2.52 28.09
N ARG A 444 0.89 -2.13 26.88
CA ARG A 444 0.54 -2.81 25.63
C ARG A 444 1.83 -3.24 24.93
N PHE A 445 1.94 -4.52 24.61
CA PHE A 445 3.14 -5.13 24.04
C PHE A 445 3.05 -5.27 22.50
N ASP A 446 2.24 -4.42 21.84
CA ASP A 446 1.82 -4.57 20.44
C ASP A 446 3.00 -4.72 19.44
N ASN A 447 4.19 -4.18 19.76
CA ASN A 447 5.41 -4.28 18.94
C ASN A 447 6.60 -5.01 19.60
N SER A 448 6.49 -5.45 20.86
CA SER A 448 7.63 -5.96 21.65
C SER A 448 7.74 -7.49 21.70
N GLN A 449 6.87 -8.22 21.00
CA GLN A 449 6.87 -9.69 20.98
C GLN A 449 8.15 -10.30 20.37
N LYS A 450 8.91 -9.52 19.60
CA LYS A 450 10.17 -9.95 19.00
C LYS A 450 11.39 -9.72 19.88
N ALA A 451 11.29 -8.81 20.86
CA ALA A 451 12.41 -8.43 21.71
C ALA A 451 12.73 -9.52 22.74
N ASP A 452 14.02 -9.65 23.07
CA ASP A 452 14.52 -10.58 24.07
C ASP A 452 14.33 -10.04 25.48
N ILE A 453 14.39 -8.70 25.62
CA ILE A 453 14.09 -7.97 26.86
C ILE A 453 13.16 -6.80 26.54
N THR A 454 12.12 -6.61 27.34
CA THR A 454 11.26 -5.42 27.29
C THR A 454 11.43 -4.60 28.58
N ILE A 455 11.86 -3.36 28.43
CA ILE A 455 11.93 -2.37 29.52
C ILE A 455 10.61 -1.61 29.54
N VAL A 456 9.85 -1.73 30.62
CA VAL A 456 8.64 -0.95 30.85
C VAL A 456 8.92 0.14 31.88
N ILE A 457 8.82 1.40 31.45
CA ILE A 457 9.03 2.58 32.28
C ILE A 457 7.68 3.04 32.80
N ARG A 458 7.51 3.00 34.12
CA ARG A 458 6.29 3.42 34.79
C ARG A 458 6.42 4.88 35.16
N MET A 459 5.52 5.73 34.71
CA MET A 459 5.58 7.17 35.05
C MET A 459 4.97 7.46 36.42
N ASP A 460 5.42 8.52 37.09
CA ASP A 460 4.84 8.98 38.35
C ASP A 460 3.39 9.48 38.21
N SER A 461 2.76 9.86 39.33
CA SER A 461 1.35 10.30 39.35
C SER A 461 1.09 11.56 38.51
N GLN A 462 2.12 12.37 38.27
CA GLN A 462 2.05 13.58 37.45
C GLN A 462 2.43 13.32 35.98
N ASN A 463 2.95 12.14 35.65
CA ASN A 463 3.50 11.76 34.35
C ASN A 463 4.70 12.62 33.89
N ILE A 464 5.50 13.12 34.84
CA ILE A 464 6.63 14.02 34.58
C ILE A 464 7.96 13.27 34.63
N SER A 465 8.08 12.27 35.51
CA SER A 465 9.31 11.49 35.67
C SER A 465 9.05 9.98 35.78
N PRO A 466 10.05 9.13 35.51
CA PRO A 466 9.98 7.70 35.75
C PRO A 466 9.87 7.46 37.25
N LEU A 467 8.94 6.59 37.62
CA LEU A 467 8.77 6.09 38.97
C LEU A 467 9.65 4.85 39.21
N ASP A 468 9.66 3.93 38.25
CA ASP A 468 10.43 2.69 38.28
C ASP A 468 10.50 2.04 36.88
N PHE A 469 11.38 1.05 36.76
CA PHE A 469 11.65 0.30 35.54
C PHE A 469 11.36 -1.18 35.76
N TYR A 470 10.60 -1.80 34.86
CA TYR A 470 10.42 -3.24 34.84
C TYR A 470 11.19 -3.85 33.68
N ILE A 471 12.18 -4.70 33.98
CA ILE A 471 13.02 -5.36 32.97
C ILE A 471 12.50 -6.79 32.80
N ILE A 472 11.70 -7.00 31.76
CA ILE A 472 10.94 -8.24 31.58
C ILE A 472 11.59 -9.08 30.47
N PRO A 473 12.02 -10.33 30.76
CA PRO A 473 12.56 -11.23 29.75
C PRO A 473 11.44 -11.78 28.85
N LYS A 474 11.79 -12.14 27.61
CA LYS A 474 10.86 -12.69 26.61
C LYS A 474 10.05 -13.90 27.10
N ILE A 475 10.63 -14.73 27.97
CA ILE A 475 9.97 -15.94 28.49
C ILE A 475 8.74 -15.62 29.37
N GLU A 476 8.65 -14.41 29.92
CA GLU A 476 7.52 -13.95 30.73
C GLU A 476 6.45 -13.22 29.88
N ASN A 477 6.66 -13.12 28.56
CA ASN A 477 5.85 -12.30 27.65
C ASN A 477 4.62 -13.04 27.11
N GLU A 478 3.89 -13.78 27.96
CA GLU A 478 2.64 -14.46 27.61
C GLU A 478 1.42 -13.50 27.55
N TYR A 479 1.59 -12.24 27.97
CA TYR A 479 0.49 -11.28 28.10
C TYR A 479 0.43 -10.30 26.92
N SER A 480 -0.67 -10.32 26.15
CA SER A 480 -0.95 -9.27 25.15
C SER A 480 -1.21 -7.89 25.78
N LYS A 481 -1.64 -7.86 27.05
CA LYS A 481 -1.94 -6.66 27.83
C LYS A 481 -1.63 -6.91 29.31
N MET A 482 -0.95 -5.97 29.94
CA MET A 482 -0.63 -6.03 31.37
C MET A 482 -1.12 -4.76 32.08
N CYS A 483 -1.67 -4.93 33.28
CA CYS A 483 -2.17 -3.83 34.10
C CYS A 483 -1.44 -3.83 35.43
N MET A 484 -0.77 -2.73 35.75
CA MET A 484 -0.03 -2.55 36.99
C MET A 484 -0.78 -1.56 37.91
N THR A 485 -0.64 -1.77 39.21
CA THR A 485 -1.16 -0.91 40.28
C THR A 485 -0.04 -0.52 41.24
N GLU A 486 -0.36 0.25 42.28
CA GLU A 486 0.59 0.67 43.32
C GLU A 486 1.22 -0.54 44.03
N THR A 487 0.43 -1.59 44.25
CA THR A 487 0.89 -2.91 44.67
C THR A 487 0.67 -3.91 43.53
N ASN A 488 1.69 -4.67 43.17
CA ASN A 488 1.60 -5.72 42.15
C ASN A 488 1.79 -7.10 42.78
N ASN A 489 1.63 -8.15 41.97
CA ASN A 489 1.98 -9.50 42.40
C ASN A 489 3.51 -9.61 42.56
N ILE A 490 3.96 -10.35 43.58
CA ILE A 490 5.38 -10.60 43.87
C ILE A 490 6.17 -11.04 42.63
N ARG A 491 5.57 -11.85 41.74
CA ARG A 491 6.20 -12.29 40.49
C ARG A 491 6.60 -11.12 39.58
N LEU A 492 5.78 -10.08 39.51
CA LEU A 492 6.07 -8.88 38.71
C LEU A 492 7.10 -8.00 39.40
N ASP A 493 7.01 -7.86 40.71
CA ASP A 493 7.93 -7.02 41.48
C ASP A 493 9.37 -7.58 41.51
N LEU A 494 9.58 -8.87 41.22
CA LEU A 494 10.92 -9.44 40.97
C LEU A 494 11.65 -8.78 39.79
N TYR A 495 10.90 -8.26 38.81
CA TYR A 495 11.44 -7.60 37.63
C TYR A 495 11.51 -6.08 37.77
N ARG A 496 11.17 -5.54 38.95
CA ARG A 496 11.17 -4.10 39.23
C ARG A 496 12.56 -3.64 39.67
N PHE A 497 12.99 -2.51 39.11
CA PHE A 497 14.25 -1.85 39.40
C PHE A 497 14.04 -0.34 39.49
N ASP A 498 14.81 0.32 40.35
CA ASP A 498 14.76 1.78 40.51
C ASP A 498 15.50 2.50 39.36
N ASN A 499 16.44 1.82 38.70
CA ASN A 499 17.23 2.31 37.58
C ASN A 499 17.64 1.17 36.62
N LEU A 500 18.38 1.50 35.56
CA LEU A 500 18.83 0.54 34.54
C LEU A 500 20.26 0.02 34.77
N ASP A 501 20.92 0.37 35.89
CA ASP A 501 22.33 0.06 36.15
C ASP A 501 22.61 -1.44 36.10
N LYS A 502 21.72 -2.25 36.68
CA LYS A 502 21.85 -3.72 36.67
C LYS A 502 21.76 -4.29 35.25
N LEU A 503 20.93 -3.72 34.39
CA LEU A 503 20.86 -4.12 32.98
C LEU A 503 22.15 -3.76 32.26
N LEU A 504 22.67 -2.55 32.49
CA LEU A 504 23.95 -2.11 31.94
C LEU A 504 25.09 -3.04 32.36
N GLN A 505 25.16 -3.46 33.63
CA GLN A 505 26.13 -4.44 34.10
C GLN A 505 26.04 -5.78 33.36
N ILE A 506 24.83 -6.27 33.09
CA ILE A 506 24.62 -7.54 32.38
C ILE A 506 25.09 -7.46 30.93
N ILE A 507 24.89 -6.33 30.25
CA ILE A 507 25.24 -6.18 28.83
C ILE A 507 26.69 -5.71 28.61
N THR A 508 27.34 -5.18 29.64
CA THR A 508 28.71 -4.64 29.56
C THR A 508 29.71 -5.73 29.18
N ARG A 509 30.52 -5.47 28.14
CA ARG A 509 31.59 -6.40 27.73
C ARG A 509 32.83 -6.22 28.58
N MET A 510 33.23 -7.27 29.28
CA MET A 510 34.48 -7.36 30.05
C MET A 510 35.53 -8.20 29.31
N LYS A 511 36.81 -7.82 29.40
CA LYS A 511 37.89 -8.65 28.86
C LYS A 511 38.04 -9.91 29.72
N VAL A 512 38.08 -11.09 29.09
CA VAL A 512 38.17 -12.40 29.78
C VAL A 512 39.36 -12.49 30.76
N ARG A 513 40.45 -11.74 30.54
CA ARG A 513 41.60 -11.69 31.47
C ARG A 513 41.32 -10.99 32.81
N GLU A 514 40.35 -10.09 32.88
CA GLU A 514 40.01 -9.34 34.09
C GLU A 514 39.06 -10.13 35.01
N LEU A 515 38.34 -11.11 34.46
CA LEU A 515 37.40 -11.98 35.18
C LEU A 515 38.09 -12.96 36.17
N TYR A 516 39.40 -13.20 35.99
CA TYR A 516 40.21 -14.08 36.86
C TYR A 516 41.08 -13.32 37.87
N ALA A 517 40.99 -11.99 37.91
CA ALA A 517 41.76 -11.14 38.82
C ALA A 517 40.89 -10.46 39.90
N ALA A 518 39.58 -10.70 39.91
CA ALA A 518 38.60 -10.14 40.86
C ALA A 518 38.14 -11.17 41.89
#